data_AF-A0A973G0C1-F1
#
_entry.id   AF-A0A973G0C1-F1
#
_cell.length_a   1.000
_cell.length_b   1.000
_cell.length_c   1.000
_cell.angle_alpha   90.00
_cell.angle_beta   90.00
_cell.angle_gamma   90.00
#
_symmetry.space_group_name_H-M   'P 1'
#
loop_
_entity.id
_entity.type
_entity.pdbx_description
1 polymer ?
#
loop_
_entity_poly.entity_id
_entity_poly.type
_entity_poly.pdbx_seq_one_letter_code
_entity_poly.pdbx_strand_id
1 'polypeptide(L)'
;QPDHHIYVTHYPLFWLSLLFISFLFLANSKKNGITAVYAVIFSLEGVFHMILDTLSRHIYWLAPLSYKSFCVEDLIGMHAPWFLQKYPWWESGIEAIIVIWALSLFINGRNAGKIRARQKMLS
;
A
#
# COMPACT_ATOMS: atom_id res chain seq x y z
N GLN A 1 -15.43 -18.64 -12.00
CA GLN A 1 -14.88 -17.32 -12.39
C GLN A 1 -13.35 -17.47 -12.36
N PRO A 2 -12.58 -16.99 -13.35
CA PRO A 2 -11.12 -17.07 -13.28
C PRO A 2 -10.67 -16.33 -12.02
N ASP A 3 -9.94 -17.02 -11.15
CA ASP A 3 -9.36 -16.42 -9.95
C ASP A 3 -8.25 -15.44 -10.40
N HIS A 4 -8.57 -14.15 -10.39
CA HIS A 4 -7.66 -13.08 -10.83
C HIS A 4 -6.50 -12.87 -9.86
N HIS A 5 -6.54 -13.50 -8.68
CA HIS A 5 -5.42 -13.54 -7.75
C HIS A 5 -4.26 -14.43 -8.25
N ILE A 6 -4.46 -15.14 -9.37
CA ILE A 6 -3.39 -15.84 -10.08
C ILE A 6 -2.54 -14.87 -10.92
N TYR A 7 -2.95 -13.61 -11.12
CA TYR A 7 -2.12 -12.64 -11.83
C TYR A 7 -0.90 -12.23 -11.00
N VAL A 8 0.24 -12.04 -11.67
CA VAL A 8 1.52 -11.65 -11.05
C VAL A 8 1.40 -10.35 -10.24
N THR A 9 0.48 -9.45 -10.61
CA THR A 9 0.18 -8.22 -9.87
C THR A 9 -0.43 -8.48 -8.49
N HIS A 10 -0.91 -9.69 -8.21
CA HIS A 10 -1.41 -10.12 -6.90
C HIS A 10 -0.43 -11.04 -6.17
N TYR A 11 0.84 -11.11 -6.60
CA TYR A 11 1.86 -11.90 -5.92
C TYR A 11 2.68 -10.96 -5.02
N PRO A 12 2.60 -11.10 -3.68
CA PRO A 12 3.37 -10.23 -2.78
C PRO A 12 4.88 -10.32 -3.00
N LEU A 13 5.41 -11.50 -3.36
CA LEU A 13 6.82 -11.64 -3.72
C LEU A 13 7.24 -10.77 -4.91
N PHE A 14 6.36 -10.54 -5.88
CA PHE A 14 6.63 -9.65 -7.00
C PHE A 14 6.86 -8.22 -6.50
N TRP A 15 5.93 -7.70 -5.69
CA TRP A 15 6.01 -6.35 -5.14
C TRP A 15 7.16 -6.17 -4.14
N LEU A 16 7.43 -7.16 -3.28
CA LEU A 16 8.58 -7.15 -2.37
C LEU A 16 9.90 -7.15 -3.13
N SER A 17 10.00 -7.93 -4.21
CA SER A 17 11.19 -7.94 -5.07
C SER A 17 11.36 -6.58 -5.76
N LEU A 18 10.29 -6.00 -6.29
CA LEU A 18 10.32 -4.70 -6.94
C LEU A 18 10.71 -3.59 -5.96
N LEU A 19 10.19 -3.64 -4.73
CA LEU A 19 10.55 -2.72 -3.65
C LEU A 19 12.03 -2.85 -3.27
N PHE A 20 12.52 -4.09 -3.13
CA PHE A 20 13.94 -4.35 -2.85
C PHE A 20 14.85 -3.79 -3.96
N ILE A 21 14.54 -4.06 -5.22
CA ILE A 21 15.27 -3.52 -6.38
C ILE A 21 15.21 -1.99 -6.37
N SER A 22 14.06 -1.39 -6.07
CA SER A 22 13.90 0.06 -6.00
C SER A 22 14.75 0.69 -4.89
N PHE A 23 14.88 0.03 -3.74
CA PHE A 23 15.79 0.46 -2.68
C PHE A 23 17.25 0.36 -3.10
N LEU A 24 17.66 -0.73 -3.76
CA LEU A 24 19.01 -0.85 -4.31
C LEU A 24 19.28 0.26 -5.34
N PHE A 25 18.31 0.55 -6.20
CA PHE A 25 18.41 1.62 -7.18
C PHE A 25 18.55 2.99 -6.50
N LEU A 26 17.78 3.26 -5.45
CA LEU A 26 17.88 4.49 -4.67
C LEU A 26 19.24 4.61 -3.97
N ALA A 27 19.73 3.54 -3.35
CA ALA A 27 21.01 3.53 -2.64
C ALA A 27 22.21 3.80 -3.57
N ASN A 28 22.11 3.40 -4.85
CA ASN A 28 23.17 3.58 -5.84
C ASN A 28 23.01 4.83 -6.72
N SER A 29 21.91 5.57 -6.57
CA SER A 29 21.67 6.78 -7.37
C SER A 29 22.51 7.97 -6.87
N LYS A 30 23.40 8.50 -7.72
CA LYS A 30 24.08 9.78 -7.45
C LYS A 30 23.12 10.97 -7.66
N LYS A 31 23.50 12.16 -7.16
CA LYS A 31 22.69 13.40 -7.03
C LYS A 31 21.52 13.50 -8.05
N ASN A 32 20.31 13.69 -7.51
CA ASN A 32 18.99 13.70 -8.17
C ASN A 32 18.33 12.33 -8.43
N GLY A 33 18.34 11.44 -7.43
CA GLY A 33 17.62 10.16 -7.42
C GLY A 33 16.08 10.25 -7.31
N ILE A 34 15.45 11.31 -7.83
CA ILE A 34 13.98 11.50 -7.69
C ILE A 34 13.18 10.37 -8.34
N THR A 35 13.67 9.83 -9.47
CA THR A 35 13.09 8.65 -10.12
C THR A 35 13.18 7.42 -9.23
N ALA A 36 14.29 7.22 -8.51
CA ALA A 36 14.46 6.11 -7.59
C ALA A 36 13.55 6.26 -6.36
N VAL A 37 13.33 7.50 -5.89
CA VAL A 37 12.34 7.79 -4.84
C VAL A 37 10.93 7.43 -5.31
N TYR A 38 10.53 7.82 -6.53
CA TYR A 38 9.22 7.44 -7.06
C TYR A 38 9.07 5.94 -7.26
N ALA A 39 10.12 5.23 -7.67
CA ALA A 39 10.10 3.77 -7.79
C ALA A 39 9.89 3.09 -6.42
N VAL A 40 10.53 3.60 -5.36
CA VAL A 40 10.32 3.11 -3.99
C VAL A 40 8.87 3.37 -3.55
N ILE A 41 8.36 4.60 -3.73
CA ILE A 41 6.99 4.94 -3.35
C ILE A 41 5.98 4.04 -4.09
N PHE A 42 6.12 3.92 -5.41
CA PHE A 42 5.23 3.08 -6.23
C PHE A 42 5.24 1.61 -5.79
N SER A 43 6.44 1.05 -5.56
CA SER A 43 6.55 -0.36 -5.13
C SER A 43 6.02 -0.58 -3.72
N LEU A 44 6.20 0.41 -2.85
CA LEU A 44 5.70 0.40 -1.47
C LEU A 44 4.18 0.41 -1.44
N GLU A 45 3.53 1.24 -2.28
CA GLU A 45 2.07 1.23 -2.46
C GLU A 45 1.57 -0.14 -2.91
N GLY A 46 2.28 -0.79 -3.84
CA GLY A 46 1.95 -2.16 -4.25
C GLY A 46 2.03 -3.18 -3.10
N VAL A 47 3.04 -3.06 -2.22
CA VAL A 47 3.13 -3.91 -1.02
C VAL A 47 1.98 -3.62 -0.06
N PHE A 48 1.64 -2.35 0.19
CA PHE A 48 0.49 -2.00 1.03
C PHE A 48 -0.82 -2.52 0.45
N HIS A 49 -1.01 -2.44 -0.86
CA HIS A 49 -2.17 -3.02 -1.52
C HIS A 49 -2.29 -4.53 -1.27
N MET A 50 -1.19 -5.29 -1.34
CA MET A 50 -1.19 -6.72 -1.00
C MET A 50 -1.49 -7.01 0.47
N ILE A 51 -1.00 -6.16 1.39
CA ILE A 51 -1.32 -6.28 2.82
C ILE A 51 -2.81 -6.04 3.05
N LEU A 52 -3.38 -5.01 2.42
CA LEU A 52 -4.81 -4.70 2.49
C LEU A 52 -5.65 -5.82 1.88
N ASP A 53 -5.24 -6.36 0.73
CA ASP A 53 -5.93 -7.50 0.12
C ASP A 53 -5.87 -8.74 1.01
N THR A 54 -4.80 -8.95 1.78
CA THR A 54 -4.71 -10.08 2.72
C THR A 54 -5.77 -10.01 3.84
N LEU A 55 -6.42 -8.86 4.04
CA LEU A 55 -7.46 -8.68 5.04
C LEU A 55 -8.74 -9.46 4.69
N SER A 56 -9.26 -9.31 3.46
CA SER A 56 -10.49 -9.97 2.97
C SER A 56 -10.28 -11.05 1.95
N ARG A 57 -9.11 -11.08 1.30
CA ARG A 57 -8.88 -11.89 0.12
C ARG A 57 -7.79 -12.92 0.39
N HIS A 58 -8.00 -14.07 -0.23
CA HIS A 58 -7.04 -15.16 -0.23
C HIS A 58 -5.87 -14.82 -1.16
N ILE A 59 -4.78 -14.29 -0.58
CA ILE A 59 -3.59 -13.88 -1.31
C ILE A 59 -2.50 -14.95 -1.23
N TYR A 60 -1.86 -15.22 -2.36
CA TYR A 60 -0.80 -16.20 -2.50
C TYR A 60 0.57 -15.56 -2.22
N TRP A 61 0.89 -15.36 -0.94
CA TRP A 61 2.12 -14.68 -0.50
C TRP A 61 3.41 -15.25 -1.10
N LEU A 62 3.45 -16.56 -1.33
CA LEU A 62 4.63 -17.27 -1.81
C LEU A 62 4.58 -17.60 -3.30
N ALA A 63 3.58 -17.12 -4.05
CA ALA A 63 3.53 -17.37 -5.49
C ALA A 63 4.73 -16.71 -6.20
N PRO A 64 5.34 -17.37 -7.21
CA PRO A 64 4.94 -18.64 -7.82
C PRO A 64 5.54 -19.90 -7.14
N LEU A 65 6.28 -19.76 -6.04
CA LEU A 65 6.92 -20.88 -5.33
C LEU A 65 5.89 -21.78 -4.63
N SER A 66 4.81 -21.20 -4.13
CA SER A 66 3.68 -21.92 -3.54
C SER A 66 2.38 -21.16 -3.74
N TYR A 67 1.32 -21.89 -4.07
CA TYR A 67 -0.04 -21.37 -4.27
C TYR A 67 -0.93 -21.62 -3.05
N LYS A 68 -0.33 -21.72 -1.85
CA LYS A 68 -1.11 -21.70 -0.61
C LYS A 68 -1.55 -20.26 -0.33
N SER A 69 -2.86 -20.03 -0.32
CA SER A 69 -3.42 -18.74 0.01
C SER A 69 -3.50 -18.50 1.52
N PHE A 70 -3.52 -17.24 1.90
CA PHE A 70 -3.72 -16.77 3.26
C PHE A 70 -4.68 -15.58 3.25
N CYS A 71 -5.62 -15.56 4.20
CA CYS A 71 -6.59 -14.49 4.43
C CYS A 71 -6.72 -14.26 5.94
N VAL A 72 -6.77 -13.00 6.38
CA VAL A 72 -6.96 -12.64 7.80
C VAL A 72 -8.41 -12.86 8.22
N GLU A 73 -9.38 -12.73 7.32
CA GLU A 73 -10.79 -13.04 7.60
C GLU A 73 -10.96 -14.48 8.08
N ASP A 74 -10.25 -15.45 7.49
CA ASP A 74 -10.27 -16.84 7.97
C ASP A 74 -9.76 -16.95 9.41
N LEU A 75 -8.69 -16.22 9.74
CA LEU A 75 -8.08 -16.22 11.06
C LEU A 75 -9.01 -15.57 12.10
N ILE A 76 -9.66 -14.46 11.73
CA ILE A 76 -10.68 -13.76 12.51
C ILE A 76 -11.90 -14.66 12.70
N GLY A 77 -12.36 -15.35 11.66
CA GLY A 77 -13.47 -16.31 11.75
C GLY A 77 -13.21 -17.43 12.75
N MET A 78 -11.96 -17.87 12.87
CA MET A 78 -11.55 -18.91 13.83
C MET A 78 -11.33 -18.41 15.26
N HIS A 79 -10.90 -17.17 15.49
CA HIS A 79 -10.41 -16.72 16.80
C HIS A 79 -11.08 -15.45 17.36
N ALA A 80 -11.79 -14.67 16.54
CA ALA A 80 -12.34 -13.39 16.97
C ALA A 80 -13.74 -13.55 17.62
N PRO A 81 -14.07 -12.70 18.60
CA PRO A 81 -15.41 -12.65 19.15
C PRO A 81 -16.47 -12.25 18.11
N TRP A 82 -17.70 -12.76 18.29
CA TRP A 82 -18.82 -12.67 17.33
C TRP A 82 -19.16 -11.26 16.83
N PHE A 83 -18.81 -10.20 17.57
CA PHE A 83 -19.11 -8.82 17.15
C PHE A 83 -18.16 -8.32 16.05
N LEU A 84 -16.93 -8.83 15.97
CA LEU A 84 -15.97 -8.51 14.88
C LEU A 84 -16.38 -9.21 13.58
N GLN A 85 -16.92 -10.42 13.67
CA GLN A 85 -17.50 -11.14 12.52
C GLN A 85 -18.72 -10.41 11.92
N LYS A 86 -19.39 -9.56 12.71
CA LYS A 86 -20.64 -8.88 12.35
C LYS A 86 -20.44 -7.52 11.66
N TYR A 87 -19.19 -7.07 11.49
CA TYR A 87 -18.89 -5.74 10.92
C TYR A 87 -18.26 -5.87 9.52
N PRO A 88 -19.01 -6.21 8.46
CA PRO A 88 -18.47 -6.60 7.15
C PRO A 88 -17.79 -5.47 6.34
N TRP A 89 -17.65 -4.26 6.92
CA TRP A 89 -17.13 -3.06 6.25
C TRP A 89 -15.84 -2.52 6.88
N TRP A 90 -15.25 -3.27 7.81
CA TRP A 90 -14.08 -2.80 8.57
C TRP A 90 -12.90 -2.46 7.66
N GLU A 91 -12.74 -3.18 6.55
CA GLU A 91 -11.70 -2.92 5.55
C GLU A 91 -11.93 -1.65 4.75
N SER A 92 -13.17 -1.40 4.33
CA SER A 92 -13.56 -0.13 3.71
C SER A 92 -13.30 1.05 4.66
N GLY A 93 -13.37 0.81 5.97
CA GLY A 93 -12.95 1.77 6.99
C GLY A 93 -11.45 2.09 6.94
N ILE A 94 -10.59 1.07 6.78
CA ILE A 94 -9.13 1.25 6.66
C ILE A 94 -8.81 2.03 5.37
N GLU A 95 -9.41 1.64 4.25
CA GLU A 95 -9.26 2.36 2.97
C GLU A 95 -9.67 3.83 3.10
N ALA A 96 -10.84 4.10 3.71
CA ALA A 96 -11.32 5.45 3.95
C ALA A 96 -10.37 6.27 4.83
N ILE A 97 -9.79 5.67 5.87
CA ILE A 97 -8.81 6.34 6.74
C ILE A 97 -7.56 6.73 5.94
N ILE A 98 -7.03 5.82 5.12
CA ILE A 98 -5.85 6.10 4.28
C ILE A 98 -6.15 7.24 3.30
N VAL A 99 -7.31 7.20 2.63
CA VAL A 99 -7.74 8.25 1.68
C VAL A 99 -7.92 9.60 2.37
N ILE A 100 -8.61 9.65 3.51
CA ILE A 100 -8.81 10.88 4.30
C ILE A 100 -7.47 11.44 4.76
N TRP A 101 -6.54 10.59 5.20
CA TRP A 101 -5.24 11.02 5.65
C TRP A 101 -4.39 11.59 4.52
N ALA A 102 -4.37 10.92 3.35
CA ALA A 102 -3.69 11.41 2.16
C ALA A 102 -4.26 12.76 1.68
N LEU A 103 -5.59 12.91 1.67
CA LEU A 103 -6.26 14.19 1.35
C LEU A 103 -5.87 15.29 2.34
N SER A 104 -5.82 14.99 3.63
CA SER A 104 -5.39 15.93 4.67
C SER A 104 -3.95 16.41 4.43
N LEU A 105 -3.02 15.50 4.16
CA LEU A 105 -1.63 15.84 3.85
C LEU A 105 -1.53 16.70 2.57
N PHE A 106 -2.30 16.37 1.54
CA PHE A 106 -2.31 17.13 0.29
C PHE A 106 -2.82 18.57 0.49
N ILE A 107 -3.92 18.74 1.22
CA ILE A 107 -4.50 20.06 1.52
C ILE A 107 -3.51 20.88 2.35
N ASN A 108 -2.94 20.29 3.39
CA ASN A 108 -1.98 20.95 4.28
C ASN A 108 -0.69 21.35 3.55
N GLY A 109 -0.17 20.49 2.66
CA GLY A 109 0.99 20.78 1.82
C GLY A 109 0.76 21.95 0.85
N ARG A 110 -0.42 22.04 0.24
CA ARG A 110 -0.78 23.18 -0.64
C ARG A 110 -0.91 24.49 0.14
N ASN A 111 -1.47 24.44 1.34
CA ASN A 111 -1.61 25.61 2.19
C ASN A 111 -0.25 26.15 2.64
N ALA A 112 0.68 25.27 3.03
CA ALA A 112 2.05 25.64 3.34
C ALA A 112 2.79 26.26 2.14
N GLY A 113 2.61 25.68 0.93
CA GLY A 113 3.18 26.23 -0.31
C GLY A 113 2.66 27.63 -0.66
N LYS A 114 1.35 27.87 -0.49
CA LYS A 114 0.73 29.19 -0.70
C LYS A 114 1.24 30.25 0.27
N ILE A 115 1.40 29.90 1.55
CA ILE A 115 1.92 30.81 2.58
C ILE A 115 3.36 31.23 2.25
N ARG A 116 4.21 30.26 1.88
CA ARG A 116 5.62 30.51 1.52
C ARG A 116 5.77 31.38 0.26
N ALA A 117 4.91 31.18 -0.74
CA ALA A 117 4.90 32.02 -1.95
C ALA A 117 4.47 33.47 -1.65
N ARG A 118 3.51 33.66 -0.74
CA ARG A 118 3.03 34.99 -0.33
C ARG A 118 4.07 35.78 0.47
N GLN A 119 4.84 35.12 1.35
CA GLN A 119 5.95 35.75 2.06
C GLN A 119 7.06 36.22 1.12
N LYS A 120 7.39 35.45 0.07
CA LYS A 120 8.44 35.80 -0.91
C LYS A 120 8.07 36.99 -1.81
N MET A 121 6.79 37.32 -1.96
CA MET A 121 6.34 38.51 -2.70
C MET A 121 6.33 39.79 -1.86
N LEU A 122 6.43 39.67 -0.53
CA LEU A 122 6.38 40.79 0.42
C LEU A 122 7.77 41.18 0.96
N SER A 123 8.83 40.46 0.56
CA SER A 123 10.24 40.71 0.87
C SER A 123 10.97 41.26 -0.33
#